data_AF-A0A846PGT1-F1
#
_entry.id   AF-A0A846PGT1-F1
#
_cell.length_a   1.000
_cell.length_b   1.000
_cell.length_c   1.000
_cell.angle_alpha   90.00
_cell.angle_beta   90.00
_cell.angle_gamma   90.00
#
_symmetry.space_group_name_H-M   'P 1'
#
loop_
_entity.id
_entity.type
_entity.pdbx_description
1 polymer ?
#
loop_
_entity_poly.entity_id
_entity_poly.type
_entity_poly.pdbx_seq_one_letter_code
_entity_poly.pdbx_strand_id
1 'polypeptide(L)'
;MKLAETGCEVEVVNRKSYDLLVNGNVRVEVKSGKYEDGYAAASFGKGGQIRDAKFDYCIFVSYDGYEEREILVFTRDELREVANKPRGRGVVRYPRTNPCILLRYDNMKDYYADIEQGERLDIEVEIHKHPERFLDRLDKITTQ
;
A
#
# COMPACT_ATOMS: atom_id res chain seq x y z
N MET A 1 -12.77 8.13 -11.69
CA MET A 1 -12.55 7.09 -10.66
C MET A 1 -12.06 5.87 -11.44
N LYS A 2 -10.74 5.70 -11.55
CA LYS A 2 -10.12 4.79 -12.54
C LYS A 2 -10.65 3.35 -12.50
N LEU A 3 -11.02 2.83 -11.33
CA LEU A 3 -11.66 1.51 -11.18
C LEU A 3 -13.08 1.43 -11.78
N ALA A 4 -13.88 2.50 -11.76
CA ALA A 4 -15.18 2.48 -12.44
C ALA A 4 -15.04 2.60 -13.96
N GLU A 5 -13.96 3.24 -14.43
CA GLU A 5 -13.64 3.35 -15.85
C GLU A 5 -13.25 2.00 -16.47
N THR A 6 -12.88 1.00 -15.66
CA THR A 6 -12.65 -0.38 -16.12
C THR A 6 -13.94 -1.19 -16.29
N GLY A 7 -15.11 -0.57 -16.16
CA GLY A 7 -16.42 -1.24 -16.31
C GLY A 7 -16.86 -2.05 -15.10
N CYS A 8 -16.17 -1.94 -13.97
CA CYS A 8 -16.57 -2.59 -12.72
C CYS A 8 -17.63 -1.77 -11.98
N GLU A 9 -18.52 -2.47 -11.28
CA GLU A 9 -19.38 -1.84 -10.28
C GLU A 9 -18.54 -1.55 -9.03
N VAL A 10 -18.52 -0.31 -8.57
CA VAL A 10 -17.71 0.12 -7.44
C VAL A 10 -18.58 0.86 -6.44
N GLU A 11 -18.71 0.30 -5.24
CA GLU A 11 -19.39 0.90 -4.11
C GLU A 11 -18.35 1.44 -3.11
N VAL A 12 -18.42 2.73 -2.77
CA VAL A 12 -17.68 3.28 -1.64
C VAL A 12 -18.41 2.90 -0.37
N VAL A 13 -17.75 2.15 0.51
CA VAL A 13 -18.32 1.72 1.78
C VAL A 13 -17.66 2.44 2.95
N ASN A 14 -18.45 2.83 3.96
CA ASN A 14 -17.91 3.40 5.19
C ASN A 14 -17.77 2.31 6.27
N ARG A 15 -16.94 1.30 6.00
CA ARG A 15 -16.68 0.18 6.92
C ARG A 15 -15.31 0.33 7.56
N LYS A 16 -15.15 -0.17 8.78
CA LYS A 16 -13.85 -0.15 9.51
C LYS A 16 -12.76 -1.05 8.88
N SER A 17 -13.06 -1.78 7.81
CA SER A 17 -12.25 -2.91 7.32
C SER A 17 -11.70 -2.74 5.90
N TYR A 18 -12.41 -2.02 5.04
CA TYR A 18 -12.07 -1.76 3.65
C TYR A 18 -12.93 -0.57 3.16
N ASP A 19 -12.52 0.08 2.10
CA ASP A 19 -13.09 1.36 1.64
C ASP A 19 -13.98 1.19 0.40
N LEU A 20 -13.70 0.18 -0.44
CA LEU A 20 -14.47 -0.11 -1.65
C LEU A 20 -14.93 -1.56 -1.68
N LEU A 21 -16.14 -1.78 -2.18
CA LEU A 21 -16.62 -3.09 -2.63
C LEU A 21 -16.74 -3.07 -4.15
N VAL A 22 -15.97 -3.91 -4.83
CA VAL A 22 -15.94 -4.01 -6.29
C VAL A 22 -16.71 -5.27 -6.71
N ASN A 23 -17.63 -5.14 -7.67
CA ASN A 23 -18.50 -6.21 -8.17
C ASN A 23 -19.25 -6.98 -7.06
N GLY A 24 -19.55 -6.29 -5.95
CA GLY A 24 -20.31 -6.84 -4.82
C GLY A 24 -19.56 -7.85 -3.93
N ASN A 25 -18.32 -8.24 -4.25
CA ASN A 25 -17.60 -9.30 -3.52
C ASN A 25 -16.11 -9.02 -3.27
N VAL A 26 -15.45 -8.16 -4.05
CA VAL A 26 -14.03 -7.86 -3.87
C VAL A 26 -13.86 -6.66 -2.95
N ARG A 27 -13.17 -6.85 -1.82
CA ARG A 27 -12.95 -5.80 -0.81
C ARG A 27 -11.62 -5.12 -1.05
N VAL A 28 -11.63 -3.80 -1.23
CA VAL A 28 -10.42 -3.02 -1.50
C VAL A 28 -10.21 -2.00 -0.38
N GLU A 29 -9.03 -2.03 0.24
CA GLU A 29 -8.55 -0.96 1.11
C GLU A 29 -7.81 0.10 0.27
N VAL A 30 -8.07 1.37 0.52
CA VAL A 30 -7.40 2.49 -0.16
C VAL A 30 -6.54 3.22 0.85
N LYS A 31 -5.24 3.29 0.55
CA LYS A 31 -4.27 4.11 1.26
C LYS A 31 -3.88 5.28 0.40
N SER A 32 -3.66 6.42 1.05
CA SER A 32 -3.05 7.58 0.43
C SER A 32 -1.85 8.05 1.25
N GLY A 33 -0.87 8.64 0.56
CA GLY A 33 0.35 9.12 1.18
C GLY A 33 0.93 10.27 0.38
N LYS A 34 1.20 11.39 1.06
CA LYS A 34 1.90 12.51 0.44
C LYS A 34 3.32 12.06 0.08
N TYR A 35 3.74 12.42 -1.11
CA TYR A 35 5.12 12.32 -1.54
C TYR A 35 5.90 13.51 -0.96
N GLU A 36 6.89 13.24 -0.12
CA GLU A 36 7.71 14.24 0.56
C GLU A 36 9.10 13.68 0.80
N ASP A 37 10.13 14.51 0.64
CA ASP A 37 11.53 14.13 0.86
C ASP A 37 11.97 12.84 0.13
N GLY A 38 11.47 12.63 -1.09
CA GLY A 38 11.87 11.50 -1.94
C GLY A 38 11.14 10.19 -1.66
N TYR A 39 10.11 10.17 -0.81
CA TYR A 39 9.28 8.98 -0.57
C TYR A 39 7.82 9.29 -0.23
N ALA A 40 6.98 8.26 -0.26
CA ALA A 40 5.63 8.26 0.31
C ALA A 40 5.44 7.04 1.22
N ALA A 41 4.47 7.11 2.14
CA ALA A 41 4.22 6.05 3.10
C ALA A 41 2.73 5.69 3.18
N ALA A 42 2.45 4.38 3.31
CA ALA A 42 1.12 3.84 3.58
C ALA A 42 1.08 3.19 4.97
N SER A 43 0.14 3.64 5.79
CA SER A 43 -0.04 3.17 7.17
C SER A 43 -1.08 2.06 7.27
N PHE A 44 -0.70 0.94 7.88
CA PHE A 44 -1.58 -0.18 8.21
C PHE A 44 -1.78 -0.34 9.73
N GLY A 45 -1.46 0.69 10.51
CA GLY A 45 -1.60 0.67 11.96
C GLY A 45 -0.74 -0.44 12.57
N LYS A 46 -1.40 -1.37 13.27
CA LYS A 46 -0.75 -2.57 13.82
C LYS A 46 -0.71 -3.76 12.85
N GLY A 47 -1.18 -3.61 11.61
CA GLY A 47 -1.23 -4.66 10.58
C GLY A 47 -2.40 -5.64 10.72
N GLY A 48 -3.35 -5.41 11.63
CA GLY A 48 -4.48 -6.32 11.87
C GLY A 48 -5.38 -6.49 10.64
N GLN A 49 -5.62 -5.42 9.87
CA GLN A 49 -6.38 -5.50 8.62
C GLN A 49 -5.80 -6.48 7.57
N ILE A 50 -4.48 -6.57 7.47
CA ILE A 50 -3.80 -7.52 6.58
C ILE A 50 -3.91 -8.94 7.15
N ARG A 51 -3.54 -9.12 8.43
CA ARG A 51 -3.52 -10.45 9.08
C ARG A 51 -4.90 -11.08 9.17
N ASP A 52 -5.91 -10.28 9.49
CA ASP A 52 -7.30 -10.73 9.69
C ASP A 52 -8.12 -10.77 8.39
N ALA A 53 -7.46 -10.66 7.23
CA ALA A 53 -8.12 -10.76 5.91
C ALA A 53 -9.28 -9.77 5.71
N LYS A 54 -9.12 -8.52 6.17
CA LYS A 54 -10.19 -7.51 6.13
C LYS A 54 -10.47 -6.95 4.73
N PHE A 55 -9.48 -7.05 3.84
CA PHE A 55 -9.57 -6.71 2.43
C PHE A 55 -8.86 -7.78 1.59
N ASP A 56 -9.15 -7.80 0.29
CA ASP A 56 -8.57 -8.71 -0.69
C ASP A 56 -7.43 -8.02 -1.46
N TYR A 57 -7.61 -6.73 -1.78
CA TYR A 57 -6.61 -5.88 -2.42
C TYR A 57 -6.41 -4.56 -1.68
N CYS A 58 -5.24 -3.97 -1.83
CA CYS A 58 -4.95 -2.61 -1.37
C CYS A 58 -4.52 -1.76 -2.57
N ILE A 59 -5.10 -0.57 -2.69
CA ILE A 59 -4.62 0.47 -3.59
C ILE A 59 -3.89 1.50 -2.74
N PHE A 60 -2.63 1.77 -3.07
CA PHE A 60 -1.88 2.87 -2.48
C PHE A 60 -1.68 3.97 -3.51
N VAL A 61 -2.30 5.12 -3.25
CA VAL A 61 -2.19 6.32 -4.09
C VAL A 61 -1.21 7.30 -3.45
N SER A 62 -0.10 7.57 -4.12
CA SER A 62 0.79 8.65 -3.71
C SER A 62 0.48 9.93 -4.47
N TYR A 63 0.65 11.08 -3.81
CA TYR A 63 0.34 12.39 -4.40
C TYR A 63 1.43 13.42 -4.11
N ASP A 64 1.69 14.30 -5.08
CA ASP A 64 2.57 15.46 -4.93
C ASP A 64 1.73 16.74 -5.04
N GLY A 65 1.63 17.48 -3.93
CA GLY A 65 0.67 18.57 -3.82
C GLY A 65 -0.78 18.09 -3.96
N TYR A 66 -1.45 18.51 -5.02
CA TYR A 66 -2.83 18.10 -5.36
C TYR A 66 -2.89 17.10 -6.53
N GLU A 67 -1.74 16.70 -7.08
CA GLU A 67 -1.66 15.81 -8.23
C GLU A 67 -1.36 14.37 -7.79
N GLU A 68 -2.07 13.42 -8.39
CA GLU A 68 -1.75 12.01 -8.26
C GLU A 68 -0.40 11.73 -8.92
N ARG A 69 0.50 11.07 -8.19
CA ARG A 69 1.83 10.72 -8.68
C ARG A 69 1.92 9.25 -9.09
N GLU A 70 1.45 8.34 -8.25
CA GLU A 70 1.59 6.90 -8.48
C GLU A 70 0.40 6.14 -7.87
N ILE A 71 -0.09 5.11 -8.56
CA ILE A 71 -1.04 4.14 -8.03
C ILE A 71 -0.36 2.77 -7.98
N LEU A 72 -0.18 2.25 -6.78
CA LEU A 72 0.33 0.89 -6.57
C LEU A 72 -0.81 -0.02 -6.12
N VAL A 73 -0.94 -1.18 -6.76
CA VAL A 73 -1.99 -2.16 -6.47
C VAL A 73 -1.36 -3.45 -5.94
N PHE A 74 -1.79 -3.83 -4.75
CA PHE A 74 -1.30 -5.01 -4.05
C PHE A 74 -2.44 -5.99 -3.79
N THR A 75 -2.16 -7.28 -3.94
CA THR A 75 -2.92 -8.31 -3.24
C THR A 75 -2.64 -8.20 -1.75
N ARG A 76 -3.58 -8.62 -0.90
CA ARG A 76 -3.35 -8.72 0.54
C ARG A 76 -2.11 -9.58 0.86
N ASP A 77 -1.88 -10.64 0.10
CA ASP A 77 -0.79 -11.57 0.35
C ASP A 77 0.59 -10.95 0.09
N GLU A 78 0.71 -10.08 -0.93
CA GLU A 78 1.91 -9.27 -1.18
C GLU A 78 2.24 -8.33 0.00
N LEU A 79 1.23 -7.90 0.77
CA LEU A 79 1.41 -7.02 1.94
C LEU A 79 1.62 -7.76 3.26
N ARG A 80 1.63 -9.10 3.28
CA ARG A 80 1.80 -9.88 4.53
C ARG A 80 3.08 -9.52 5.27
N GLU A 81 4.15 -9.25 4.54
CA GLU A 81 5.43 -8.88 5.13
C GLU A 81 5.32 -7.60 5.97
N VAL A 82 4.65 -6.57 5.46
CA VAL A 82 4.42 -5.29 6.16
C VAL A 82 3.72 -5.50 7.51
N ALA A 83 2.81 -6.48 7.57
CA ALA A 83 2.09 -6.81 8.79
C ALA A 83 2.90 -7.70 9.75
N ASN A 84 3.85 -8.48 9.24
CA ASN A 84 4.62 -9.45 10.02
C ASN A 84 5.97 -8.90 10.51
N LYS A 85 6.48 -7.84 9.89
CA LYS A 85 7.71 -7.13 10.27
C LYS A 85 7.37 -5.70 10.73
N PRO A 86 6.75 -5.53 11.91
CA PRO A 86 6.47 -4.21 12.47
C PRO A 86 7.77 -3.43 12.69
N ARG A 87 7.81 -2.17 12.25
CA ARG A 87 9.00 -1.34 12.23
C ARG A 87 9.36 -0.75 13.59
N GLY A 88 10.66 -0.55 13.81
CA GLY A 88 11.23 0.05 15.01
C GLY A 88 11.22 1.58 15.05
N ARG A 89 11.74 2.16 16.14
CA ARG A 89 11.85 3.63 16.34
C ARG A 89 12.71 4.33 15.30
N GLY A 90 13.61 3.60 14.61
CA GLY A 90 14.47 4.15 13.57
C GLY A 90 13.72 4.49 12.29
N VAL A 91 12.55 3.89 12.05
CA VAL A 91 11.79 4.12 10.81
C VAL A 91 10.44 4.78 11.05
N VAL A 92 9.77 4.45 12.16
CA VAL A 92 8.42 4.97 12.43
C VAL A 92 8.38 5.83 13.69
N ARG A 93 7.64 6.94 13.61
CA ARG A 93 7.42 7.84 14.75
C ARG A 93 6.64 7.17 15.89
N TYR A 94 5.74 6.24 15.56
CA TYR A 94 4.80 5.63 16.52
C TYR A 94 4.86 4.09 16.51
N PRO A 95 5.97 3.45 16.91
CA PRO A 95 6.17 2.00 16.78
C PRO A 95 5.23 1.16 17.65
N ARG A 96 4.55 1.75 18.65
CA ARG A 96 3.60 1.01 19.49
C ARG A 96 2.18 0.97 18.93
N THR A 97 1.79 1.99 18.17
CA THR A 97 0.40 2.16 17.70
C THR A 97 0.29 2.09 16.18
N ASN A 98 1.36 2.43 15.46
CA ASN A 98 1.45 2.38 14.02
C ASN A 98 2.83 1.87 13.52
N PRO A 99 3.19 0.60 13.82
CA PRO A 99 4.45 0.04 13.33
C PRO A 99 4.41 -0.54 11.90
N CYS A 100 3.24 -0.86 11.36
CA CYS A 100 3.14 -1.50 10.04
C CYS A 100 3.00 -0.43 8.96
N ILE A 101 4.14 -0.02 8.39
CA ILE A 101 4.21 1.01 7.35
C ILE A 101 4.93 0.44 6.12
N LEU A 102 4.30 0.63 4.96
CA LEU A 102 4.91 0.41 3.66
C LEU A 102 5.51 1.75 3.18
N LEU A 103 6.76 1.73 2.74
CA LEU A 103 7.48 2.88 2.21
C LEU A 103 7.71 2.71 0.71
N ARG A 104 7.40 3.77 -0.05
CA ARG A 104 7.68 3.87 -1.47
C ARG A 104 8.63 5.04 -1.69
N TYR A 105 9.91 4.72 -1.85
CA TYR A 105 10.96 5.68 -2.21
C TYR A 105 11.02 5.89 -3.72
N ASP A 106 11.67 6.96 -4.17
CA ASP A 106 11.88 7.23 -5.60
C ASP A 106 12.90 6.28 -6.20
N ASN A 107 13.93 5.98 -5.41
CA ASN A 107 15.05 5.18 -5.85
C ASN A 107 15.62 4.34 -4.70
N MET A 108 16.24 3.23 -5.09
CA MET A 108 16.82 2.27 -4.16
C MET A 108 18.00 2.81 -3.36
N LYS A 109 18.71 3.81 -3.89
CA LYS A 109 19.89 4.38 -3.22
C LYS A 109 19.46 5.10 -1.95
N ASP A 110 18.44 5.96 -2.05
CA ASP A 110 17.93 6.72 -0.91
C ASP A 110 17.26 5.78 0.09
N TYR A 111 16.48 4.80 -0.39
CA TYR A 111 15.92 3.75 0.48
C TYR A 111 16.99 3.03 1.30
N TYR A 112 18.12 2.65 0.68
CA TYR A 112 19.20 1.98 1.39
C TYR A 112 20.04 2.91 2.28
N ALA A 113 20.08 4.21 1.99
CA ALA A 113 20.73 5.20 2.83
C ALA A 113 19.93 5.44 4.12
N ASP A 114 18.61 5.51 4.01
CA ASP A 114 17.72 5.85 5.12
C ASP A 114 17.30 4.64 5.96
N ILE A 115 17.13 3.47 5.32
CA ILE A 115 16.59 2.28 5.99
C ILE A 115 17.71 1.27 6.27
N GLU A 116 17.94 1.03 7.56
CA GLU A 116 18.87 0.03 8.07
C GLU A 116 18.50 -1.37 7.55
N GLN A 117 19.52 -2.20 7.30
CA GLN A 117 19.34 -3.52 6.67
C GLN A 117 18.31 -4.42 7.38
N GLY A 118 18.23 -4.37 8.71
CA GLY A 118 17.28 -5.16 9.51
C GLY A 118 15.83 -4.70 9.43
N GLU A 119 15.59 -3.47 8.97
CA GLU A 119 14.26 -2.84 8.85
C GLU A 119 13.76 -2.82 7.39
N ARG A 120 14.54 -3.33 6.44
CA ARG A 120 14.16 -3.40 5.03
C ARG A 120 13.11 -4.49 4.82
N LEU A 121 12.12 -4.18 3.99
CA LEU A 121 11.09 -5.13 3.59
C LEU A 121 11.35 -5.57 2.14
N ASP A 122 11.25 -6.87 1.89
CA ASP A 122 11.44 -7.44 0.57
C ASP A 122 10.41 -6.87 -0.43
N ILE A 123 9.16 -6.66 0.00
CA ILE A 123 8.12 -6.04 -0.85
C ILE A 123 8.52 -4.64 -1.33
N GLU A 124 9.24 -3.86 -0.52
CA GLU A 124 9.68 -2.50 -0.91
C GLU A 124 10.81 -2.54 -1.91
N VAL A 125 11.71 -3.52 -1.77
CA VAL A 125 12.75 -3.81 -2.76
C VAL A 125 12.10 -4.29 -4.08
N GLU A 126 11.09 -5.15 -3.99
CA GLU A 126 10.37 -5.68 -5.16
C GLU A 126 9.62 -4.58 -5.91
N ILE A 127 8.97 -3.63 -5.22
CA ILE A 127 8.30 -2.49 -5.87
C ILE A 127 9.28 -1.71 -6.74
N HIS A 128 10.52 -1.51 -6.27
CA HIS A 128 11.52 -0.79 -7.04
C HIS A 128 12.11 -1.60 -8.19
N LYS A 129 12.36 -2.90 -7.98
CA LYS A 129 12.97 -3.77 -9.01
C LYS A 129 11.98 -4.17 -10.10
N HIS A 130 10.72 -4.34 -9.72
CA HIS A 130 9.65 -4.88 -10.56
C HIS A 130 8.38 -4.02 -10.46
N PRO A 131 8.44 -2.71 -10.75
CA PRO A 131 7.29 -1.82 -10.62
C PRO A 131 6.09 -2.27 -11.46
N GLU A 132 6.31 -2.93 -12.61
CA GLU A 132 5.27 -3.48 -13.49
C GLU A 132 4.35 -4.50 -12.80
N ARG A 133 4.78 -5.06 -11.67
CA ARG A 133 3.95 -5.95 -10.85
C ARG A 133 2.93 -5.19 -10.01
N PHE A 134 3.07 -3.89 -9.82
CA PHE A 134 2.27 -3.11 -8.86
C PHE A 134 1.66 -1.85 -9.47
N LEU A 135 2.42 -1.13 -10.30
CA LEU A 135 2.07 0.17 -10.86
C LEU A 135 0.89 0.09 -11.83
N ASP A 136 -0.17 0.85 -11.55
CA ASP A 136 -1.42 0.92 -12.33
C ASP A 136 -2.05 -0.46 -12.61
N ARG A 137 -1.75 -1.46 -11.77
CA ARG A 137 -2.22 -2.84 -11.92
C ARG A 137 -3.64 -3.04 -11.41
N LEU A 138 -4.56 -2.17 -11.82
CA LEU A 138 -5.99 -2.29 -11.51
C LEU A 138 -6.58 -3.60 -12.05
N ASP A 139 -5.99 -4.16 -13.11
CA ASP A 139 -6.33 -5.49 -13.66
C ASP A 139 -6.26 -6.63 -12.62
N LYS A 140 -5.43 -6.49 -11.57
CA LYS A 140 -5.41 -7.44 -10.44
C LYS A 140 -6.77 -7.59 -9.77
N ILE A 141 -7.54 -6.51 -9.72
CA ILE A 141 -8.85 -6.43 -9.06
C ILE A 141 -9.95 -6.89 -10.02
N THR A 142 -9.80 -6.61 -11.32
CA THR A 142 -10.88 -6.77 -12.30
C THR A 142 -10.88 -8.10 -13.04
N THR A 143 -9.76 -8.84 -13.06
CA THR A 143 -9.62 -10.10 -13.82
C THR A 143 -10.05 -11.34 -13.01
N GLN A 144 -11.03 -11.21 -12.11
CA GLN A 144 -11.58 -12.36 -11.36
C GLN A 144 -12.71 -13.06 -12.12
#